data_AF-A0A084B5V1-F1
#
_entry.id   AF-A0A084B5V1-F1
#
_cell.length_a   1.000
_cell.length_b   1.000
_cell.length_c   1.000
_cell.angle_alpha   90.00
_cell.angle_beta   90.00
_cell.angle_gamma   90.00
#
_symmetry.space_group_name_H-M   'P 1'
#
loop_
_entity.id
_entity.type
_entity.pdbx_description
1 polymer ?
#
loop_
_entity_poly.entity_id
_entity_poly.type
_entity_poly.pdbx_seq_one_letter_code
_entity_poly.pdbx_strand_id
1 'polypeptide(L)'
;MEGNRVAELERRLREAEQRAEEAERERQEERQRAEEAEREREVERERAEKEQQRAEKEQQRAELSEQQTRPTTLDEYITACHTSVFSRFSVETDPKYTSKGPITNPRNKWCPTKIQPWSDFLHNQRTIFGTLNRTFPSETRVFENRNFLEGLGERISRRKIADEKTLEYFLHNSVEDPVRNIIEQLKNVPEASSAFDIGNGIIFENHPHAISDVAEEVVDREKPSTPPQTPNQRHDPHQLRADQICIYRSDDTQSSRRTMLYISEYKPPHKLTASHLRLGLRPMDIYKEVVNRKTIPTSVDPAARFQYFAERLTASAITQTYHYMIEGGLEYSLLTTGETIVFLTIDWDDPGTLYYHLAEPGPEAVAHSDQLHLCTA
;
A
#
# COMPACT_ATOMS: atom_id res chain seq x y z
N MET A 1 -56.48 -97.65 -33.92
CA MET A 1 -55.07 -97.29 -33.57
C MET A 1 -54.75 -95.81 -33.76
N GLU A 2 -55.61 -95.00 -34.41
CA GLU A 2 -55.35 -93.56 -34.61
C GLU A 2 -55.69 -92.66 -33.41
N GLY A 3 -56.73 -92.97 -32.63
CA GLY A 3 -57.15 -92.15 -31.47
C GLY A 3 -56.13 -92.06 -30.33
N ASN A 4 -55.27 -93.07 -30.16
CA ASN A 4 -54.23 -93.08 -29.13
C ASN A 4 -53.01 -92.21 -29.51
N ARG A 5 -52.75 -92.05 -30.81
CA ARG A 5 -51.65 -91.23 -31.35
C ARG A 5 -51.96 -89.73 -31.30
N VAL A 6 -53.23 -89.37 -31.53
CA VAL A 6 -53.71 -87.98 -31.45
C VAL A 6 -53.70 -87.49 -30.00
N ALA A 7 -54.18 -88.31 -29.05
CA ALA A 7 -54.17 -87.97 -27.63
C ALA A 7 -52.73 -87.77 -27.07
N GLU A 8 -51.77 -88.56 -27.54
CA GLU A 8 -50.36 -88.43 -27.13
C GLU A 8 -49.67 -87.20 -27.76
N LEU A 9 -50.02 -86.85 -29.01
CA LEU A 9 -49.56 -85.62 -29.65
C LEU A 9 -50.14 -84.37 -28.98
N GLU A 10 -51.43 -84.37 -28.61
CA GLU A 10 -52.05 -83.27 -27.85
C GLU A 10 -51.46 -83.11 -26.45
N ARG A 11 -51.07 -84.21 -25.79
CA ARG A 11 -50.35 -84.14 -24.52
C ARG A 11 -48.98 -83.50 -24.69
N ARG A 12 -48.23 -83.90 -25.73
CA ARG A 12 -46.91 -83.34 -26.04
C ARG A 12 -46.98 -81.87 -26.46
N LEU A 13 -48.02 -81.47 -27.18
CA LEU A 13 -48.25 -80.07 -27.56
C LEU A 13 -48.50 -79.22 -26.32
N ARG A 14 -49.39 -79.66 -25.41
CA ARG A 14 -49.63 -79.00 -24.12
C ARG A 14 -48.39 -78.90 -23.25
N GLU A 15 -47.59 -79.96 -23.16
CA GLU A 15 -46.30 -79.95 -22.43
C GLU A 15 -45.26 -79.04 -23.11
N ALA A 16 -45.30 -78.87 -24.43
CA ALA A 16 -44.43 -77.95 -25.15
C ALA A 16 -44.87 -76.49 -24.99
N GLU A 17 -46.18 -76.23 -25.01
CA GLU A 17 -46.78 -74.91 -24.72
C GLU A 17 -46.48 -74.47 -23.29
N GLN A 18 -46.67 -75.35 -22.29
CA GLN A 18 -46.32 -75.05 -20.90
C GLN A 18 -44.83 -74.72 -20.73
N ARG A 19 -43.95 -75.48 -21.38
CA ARG A 19 -42.50 -75.20 -21.35
C ARG A 19 -42.13 -73.90 -22.06
N ALA A 20 -42.84 -73.55 -23.14
CA ALA A 20 -42.63 -72.30 -23.86
C ALA A 20 -43.07 -71.10 -23.02
N GLU A 21 -44.23 -71.18 -22.36
CA GLU A 21 -44.74 -70.17 -21.43
C GLU A 21 -43.82 -69.98 -20.21
N GLU A 22 -43.35 -71.09 -19.63
CA GLU A 22 -42.44 -71.04 -18.48
C GLU A 22 -41.08 -70.44 -18.86
N ALA A 23 -40.53 -70.81 -20.02
CA ALA A 23 -39.30 -70.21 -20.54
C ALA A 23 -39.47 -68.73 -20.94
N GLU A 24 -40.66 -68.31 -21.36
CA GLU A 24 -40.95 -66.90 -21.64
C GLU A 24 -41.09 -66.07 -20.37
N ARG A 25 -41.70 -66.63 -19.31
CA ARG A 25 -41.73 -66.02 -17.97
C ARG A 25 -40.32 -65.85 -17.41
N GLU A 26 -39.47 -66.88 -17.50
CA GLU A 26 -38.08 -66.79 -17.05
C GLU A 26 -37.29 -65.71 -17.81
N ARG A 27 -37.44 -65.61 -19.13
CA ARG A 27 -36.81 -64.55 -19.94
C ARG A 27 -37.31 -63.15 -19.56
N GLN A 28 -38.60 -63.00 -19.24
CA GLN A 28 -39.15 -61.72 -18.78
C GLN A 28 -38.61 -61.34 -17.40
N GLU A 29 -38.52 -62.28 -16.46
CA GLU A 29 -37.94 -62.05 -15.14
C GLU A 29 -36.44 -61.74 -15.20
N GLU A 30 -35.69 -62.40 -16.09
CA GLU A 30 -34.27 -62.10 -16.31
C GLU A 30 -34.09 -60.71 -16.92
N ARG A 31 -34.94 -60.31 -17.87
CA ARG A 31 -34.93 -58.97 -18.47
C ARG A 31 -35.27 -57.89 -17.45
N GLN A 32 -36.28 -58.11 -16.60
CA GLN A 32 -36.61 -57.18 -15.52
C GLN A 32 -35.46 -57.02 -14.53
N ARG A 33 -34.81 -58.12 -14.13
CA ARG A 33 -33.63 -58.07 -13.26
C ARG A 33 -32.45 -57.33 -13.90
N ALA A 34 -32.24 -57.51 -15.21
CA ALA A 34 -31.20 -56.80 -15.93
C ALA A 34 -31.48 -55.28 -16.01
N GLU A 35 -32.72 -54.89 -16.29
CA GLU A 35 -33.14 -53.48 -16.34
C GLU A 35 -33.06 -52.81 -14.95
N GLU A 36 -33.42 -53.51 -13.88
CA GLU A 36 -33.29 -53.02 -12.50
C GLU A 36 -31.81 -52.84 -12.12
N ALA A 37 -30.96 -53.82 -12.42
CA ALA A 37 -29.52 -53.72 -12.19
C ALA A 37 -28.85 -52.60 -13.01
N GLU A 38 -29.32 -52.32 -14.23
CA GLU A 38 -28.83 -51.19 -15.04
C GLU A 38 -29.23 -49.85 -14.42
N ARG A 39 -30.48 -49.71 -13.96
CA ARG A 39 -30.94 -48.51 -13.25
C ARG A 39 -30.18 -48.28 -11.95
N GLU A 40 -29.92 -49.33 -11.18
CA GLU A 40 -29.12 -49.23 -9.96
C GLU A 40 -27.70 -48.71 -10.25
N ARG A 41 -27.04 -49.24 -11.30
CA ARG A 41 -25.73 -48.77 -11.73
C ARG A 41 -25.75 -47.33 -12.22
N GLU A 42 -26.79 -46.92 -12.93
CA GLU A 42 -26.94 -45.54 -13.39
C GLU A 42 -27.11 -44.58 -12.21
N VAL A 43 -27.94 -44.94 -11.22
CA VAL A 43 -28.12 -44.17 -9.98
C VAL A 43 -26.82 -44.10 -9.18
N GLU A 44 -26.08 -45.20 -9.07
CA GLU A 44 -24.77 -45.24 -8.39
C GLU A 44 -23.74 -44.36 -9.12
N ARG A 45 -23.69 -44.42 -10.46
CA ARG A 45 -22.82 -43.57 -11.28
C ARG A 45 -23.17 -42.09 -11.11
N GLU A 46 -24.45 -41.72 -11.18
CA GLU A 46 -24.88 -40.35 -10.94
C GLU A 46 -24.52 -39.87 -9.53
N ARG A 47 -24.63 -40.74 -8.53
CA ARG A 47 -24.29 -40.41 -7.15
C ARG A 47 -22.79 -40.18 -7.01
N ALA A 48 -21.97 -41.05 -7.61
CA ALA A 48 -20.51 -40.91 -7.64
C ALA A 48 -20.07 -39.64 -8.37
N GLU A 49 -20.68 -39.32 -9.52
CA GLU A 49 -20.40 -38.07 -10.26
C GLU A 49 -20.76 -36.82 -9.44
N LYS A 50 -21.92 -36.82 -8.78
CA LYS A 50 -22.33 -35.71 -7.89
C LYS A 50 -21.40 -35.56 -6.68
N GLU A 51 -20.89 -36.66 -6.14
CA GLU A 51 -19.94 -36.66 -5.04
C GLU A 51 -18.57 -36.12 -5.48
N GLN A 52 -18.06 -36.58 -6.63
CA GLN A 52 -16.82 -36.06 -7.21
C GLN A 52 -16.91 -34.57 -7.51
N GLN A 53 -18.00 -34.09 -8.12
CA GLN A 53 -18.20 -32.65 -8.36
C GLN A 53 -18.27 -31.83 -7.06
N ARG A 54 -18.78 -32.40 -5.96
CA ARG A 54 -18.77 -31.74 -4.66
C ARG A 54 -17.38 -31.68 -4.08
N ALA A 55 -16.64 -32.79 -4.13
CA ALA A 55 -15.26 -32.87 -3.66
C ALA A 55 -14.34 -31.89 -4.42
N GLU A 56 -14.46 -31.83 -5.76
CA GLU A 56 -13.70 -30.88 -6.57
C GLU A 56 -14.02 -29.42 -6.21
N LYS A 57 -15.30 -29.08 -6.01
CA LYS A 57 -15.70 -27.72 -5.58
C LYS A 57 -15.22 -27.38 -4.18
N GLU A 58 -15.23 -28.35 -3.27
CA GLU A 58 -14.73 -28.18 -1.91
C GLU A 58 -13.22 -28.00 -1.90
N GLN A 59 -12.49 -28.79 -2.69
CA GLN A 59 -11.05 -28.66 -2.87
C GLN A 59 -10.69 -27.28 -3.47
N GLN A 60 -11.35 -26.85 -4.55
CA GLN A 60 -11.12 -25.53 -5.14
C GLN A 60 -11.40 -24.39 -4.15
N ARG A 61 -12.46 -24.52 -3.33
CA ARG A 61 -12.76 -23.55 -2.28
C ARG A 61 -11.69 -23.53 -1.19
N ALA A 62 -11.20 -24.70 -0.77
CA ALA A 62 -10.14 -24.83 0.21
C ALA A 62 -8.83 -24.20 -0.31
N GLU A 63 -8.45 -24.51 -1.55
CA GLU A 63 -7.25 -23.94 -2.20
C GLU A 63 -7.34 -22.41 -2.32
N LEU A 64 -8.50 -21.87 -2.73
CA LEU A 64 -8.70 -20.42 -2.80
C LEU A 64 -8.60 -19.76 -1.42
N SER A 65 -9.23 -20.36 -0.40
CA SER A 65 -9.17 -19.87 0.97
C SER A 65 -7.74 -19.90 1.51
N GLU A 66 -6.98 -20.95 1.22
CA GLU A 66 -5.58 -21.08 1.61
C GLU A 66 -4.73 -19.99 0.94
N GLN A 67 -4.92 -19.75 -0.36
CA GLN A 67 -4.23 -18.67 -1.08
C GLN A 67 -4.53 -17.27 -0.51
N GLN A 68 -5.75 -17.04 -0.03
CA GLN A 68 -6.14 -15.75 0.58
C GLN A 68 -5.62 -15.56 2.01
N THR A 69 -5.43 -16.66 2.76
CA THR A 69 -5.12 -16.61 4.19
C THR A 69 -3.65 -16.92 4.51
N ARG A 70 -2.92 -17.54 3.59
CA ARG A 70 -1.48 -17.77 3.74
C ARG A 70 -0.72 -16.43 3.76
N PRO A 71 0.37 -16.32 4.53
CA PRO A 71 1.24 -15.16 4.48
C PRO A 71 1.80 -14.91 3.07
N THR A 72 2.02 -13.63 2.77
CA THR A 72 2.53 -13.19 1.47
C THR A 72 4.06 -13.17 1.45
N THR A 73 4.64 -13.33 0.26
CA THR A 73 6.04 -12.94 0.00
C THR A 73 6.17 -11.42 -0.05
N LEU A 74 7.38 -10.86 -0.05
CA LEU A 74 7.57 -9.41 -0.14
C LEU A 74 6.90 -8.82 -1.40
N ASP A 75 7.10 -9.44 -2.55
CA ASP A 75 6.50 -8.98 -3.81
C ASP A 75 4.97 -9.10 -3.80
N GLU A 76 4.44 -10.21 -3.30
CA GLU A 76 2.99 -10.39 -3.14
C GLU A 76 2.41 -9.37 -2.16
N TYR A 77 3.16 -9.00 -1.11
CA TYR A 77 2.77 -8.03 -0.10
C TYR A 77 2.71 -6.62 -0.66
N ILE A 78 3.79 -6.15 -1.29
CA ILE A 78 3.83 -4.82 -1.93
C ILE A 78 2.74 -4.71 -3.00
N THR A 79 2.59 -5.77 -3.82
CA THR A 79 1.52 -5.83 -4.82
C THR A 79 0.14 -5.71 -4.18
N ALA A 80 -0.13 -6.45 -3.10
CA ALA A 80 -1.41 -6.39 -2.41
C ALA A 80 -1.64 -5.05 -1.69
N CYS A 81 -0.61 -4.40 -1.17
CA CYS A 81 -0.69 -3.03 -0.65
C CYS A 81 -1.15 -2.06 -1.75
N HIS A 82 -0.60 -2.15 -2.97
CA HIS A 82 -1.08 -1.36 -4.09
C HIS A 82 -2.52 -1.69 -4.48
N THR A 83 -2.82 -2.96 -4.77
CA THR A 83 -4.09 -3.35 -5.40
C THR A 83 -5.26 -3.34 -4.43
N SER A 84 -5.03 -3.66 -3.16
CA SER A 84 -6.10 -3.82 -2.16
C SER A 84 -6.23 -2.62 -1.24
N VAL A 85 -5.13 -1.95 -0.90
CA VAL A 85 -5.11 -0.86 0.10
C VAL A 85 -5.02 0.51 -0.56
N PHE A 86 -3.92 0.80 -1.26
CA PHE A 86 -3.66 2.12 -1.84
C PHE A 86 -4.66 2.48 -2.95
N SER A 87 -5.11 1.50 -3.74
CA SER A 87 -6.17 1.69 -4.75
C SER A 87 -7.48 2.24 -4.19
N ARG A 88 -7.68 2.15 -2.86
CA ARG A 88 -8.84 2.68 -2.14
C ARG A 88 -8.67 4.13 -1.68
N PHE A 89 -7.54 4.76 -1.96
CA PHE A 89 -7.31 6.17 -1.70
C PHE A 89 -8.37 7.03 -2.41
N SER A 90 -9.03 7.89 -1.66
CA SER A 90 -10.06 8.79 -2.19
C SER A 90 -10.02 10.12 -1.47
N VAL A 91 -10.02 11.21 -2.23
CA VAL A 91 -10.06 12.58 -1.71
C VAL A 91 -11.50 13.06 -1.59
N GLU A 92 -11.81 13.83 -0.55
CA GLU A 92 -13.08 14.57 -0.47
C GLU A 92 -13.03 15.79 -1.38
N THR A 93 -13.95 15.85 -2.34
CA THR A 93 -13.97 16.87 -3.38
C THR A 93 -14.91 18.03 -3.05
N ASP A 94 -15.90 17.84 -2.18
CA ASP A 94 -16.81 18.91 -1.79
C ASP A 94 -16.12 19.82 -0.76
N PRO A 95 -15.87 21.10 -1.08
CA PRO A 95 -15.22 22.01 -0.17
C PRO A 95 -15.95 22.15 1.17
N LYS A 96 -17.26 21.87 1.27
CA LYS A 96 -18.00 21.96 2.54
C LYS A 96 -17.49 20.97 3.59
N TYR A 97 -16.92 19.84 3.18
CA TYR A 97 -16.45 18.79 4.08
C TYR A 97 -14.93 18.80 4.25
N THR A 98 -14.19 19.61 3.47
CA THR A 98 -12.73 19.73 3.57
C THR A 98 -12.27 20.74 4.63
N SER A 99 -11.10 20.48 5.23
CA SER A 99 -10.44 21.43 6.13
C SER A 99 -10.14 22.75 5.42
N LYS A 100 -10.30 23.86 6.16
CA LYS A 100 -10.07 25.22 5.68
C LYS A 100 -8.73 25.77 6.14
N GLY A 101 -8.38 26.93 5.60
CA GLY A 101 -7.14 27.63 5.94
C GLY A 101 -6.00 27.38 4.96
N PRO A 102 -4.91 28.16 5.09
CA PRO A 102 -3.75 28.04 4.22
C PRO A 102 -3.04 26.68 4.42
N ILE A 103 -2.29 26.27 3.39
CA ILE A 103 -1.47 25.05 3.41
C ILE A 103 -0.36 25.18 4.46
N THR A 104 0.42 26.25 4.34
CA THR A 104 1.49 26.61 5.27
C THR A 104 1.82 28.08 5.14
N ASN A 105 2.56 28.59 6.12
CA ASN A 105 3.14 29.92 6.09
C ASN A 105 4.67 29.78 6.06
N PRO A 106 5.33 30.15 4.96
CA PRO A 106 6.78 30.02 4.81
C PRO A 106 7.56 31.19 5.43
N ARG A 107 6.89 32.18 6.05
CA ARG A 107 7.58 33.31 6.68
C ARG A 107 8.49 32.83 7.82
N ASN A 108 9.66 33.46 7.90
CA ASN A 108 10.70 33.19 8.90
C ASN A 108 11.27 31.76 8.86
N LYS A 109 11.17 31.08 7.71
CA LYS A 109 11.75 29.75 7.48
C LYS A 109 12.94 29.84 6.53
N TRP A 110 13.89 28.93 6.68
CA TRP A 110 14.95 28.73 5.69
C TRP A 110 14.32 28.31 4.36
N CYS A 111 14.76 28.91 3.26
CA CYS A 111 14.22 28.67 1.92
C CYS A 111 15.37 28.28 1.00
N PRO A 112 15.23 27.20 0.21
CA PRO A 112 16.26 26.86 -0.76
C PRO A 112 16.31 27.94 -1.84
N THR A 113 17.51 28.23 -2.33
CA THR A 113 17.67 29.21 -3.41
C THR A 113 17.16 28.61 -4.72
N LYS A 114 17.49 27.35 -4.97
CA LYS A 114 17.10 26.63 -6.18
C LYS A 114 16.42 25.31 -5.83
N ILE A 115 15.54 24.88 -6.72
CA ILE A 115 15.10 23.49 -6.77
C ILE A 115 15.50 22.86 -8.10
N GLN A 116 15.90 21.59 -8.07
CA GLN A 116 16.32 20.84 -9.27
C GLN A 116 15.83 19.39 -9.22
N PRO A 117 15.59 18.74 -10.37
CA PRO A 117 15.30 17.31 -10.41
C PRO A 117 16.45 16.49 -9.82
N TRP A 118 16.13 15.49 -9.00
CA TRP A 118 17.05 14.48 -8.52
C TRP A 118 17.29 13.44 -9.63
N SER A 119 18.32 13.67 -10.44
CA SER A 119 18.53 12.95 -11.71
C SER A 119 18.84 11.46 -11.56
N ASP A 120 19.48 11.07 -10.47
CA ASP A 120 19.95 9.71 -10.19
C ASP A 120 18.99 8.91 -9.30
N PHE A 121 17.86 9.50 -8.88
CA PHE A 121 16.88 8.85 -7.99
C PHE A 121 16.49 7.45 -8.46
N LEU A 122 16.04 7.31 -9.71
CA LEU A 122 15.60 6.01 -10.25
C LEU A 122 16.75 5.00 -10.36
N HIS A 123 17.98 5.47 -10.53
CA HIS A 123 19.15 4.59 -10.51
C HIS A 123 19.41 4.09 -9.09
N ASN A 124 19.39 4.98 -8.10
CA ASN A 124 19.56 4.64 -6.69
C ASN A 124 18.46 3.69 -6.21
N GLN A 125 17.21 3.96 -6.57
CA GLN A 125 16.08 3.09 -6.31
C GLN A 125 16.31 1.67 -6.85
N ARG A 126 16.67 1.52 -8.14
CA ARG A 126 16.97 0.19 -8.71
C ARG A 126 18.10 -0.53 -7.99
N THR A 127 19.14 0.20 -7.58
CA THR A 127 20.25 -0.38 -6.82
C THR A 127 19.81 -0.86 -5.44
N ILE A 128 18.93 -0.11 -4.76
CA ILE A 128 18.33 -0.49 -3.47
C ILE A 128 17.48 -1.76 -3.64
N PHE A 129 16.54 -1.78 -4.59
CA PHE A 129 15.71 -2.97 -4.86
C PHE A 129 16.54 -4.18 -5.31
N GLY A 130 17.56 -3.97 -6.13
CA GLY A 130 18.49 -5.03 -6.56
C GLY A 130 19.37 -5.57 -5.42
N THR A 131 19.55 -4.81 -4.35
CA THR A 131 20.20 -5.28 -3.12
C THR A 131 19.20 -6.04 -2.27
N LEU A 132 17.99 -5.47 -2.08
CA LEU A 132 16.89 -6.09 -1.35
C LEU A 132 16.56 -7.49 -1.86
N ASN A 133 16.38 -7.65 -3.18
CA ASN A 133 16.08 -8.93 -3.82
C ASN A 133 17.22 -9.95 -3.71
N ARG A 134 18.46 -9.50 -3.48
CA ARG A 134 19.62 -10.37 -3.32
C ARG A 134 19.79 -10.83 -1.88
N THR A 135 19.45 -9.96 -0.92
CA THR A 135 19.66 -10.22 0.51
C THR A 135 18.44 -10.86 1.18
N PHE A 136 17.22 -10.47 0.78
CA PHE A 136 16.00 -11.01 1.37
C PHE A 136 15.45 -12.16 0.52
N PRO A 137 15.21 -13.37 1.07
CA PRO A 137 14.81 -14.51 0.25
C PRO A 137 13.39 -14.33 -0.31
N SER A 138 13.25 -14.45 -1.64
CA SER A 138 12.00 -14.18 -2.38
C SER A 138 10.82 -15.07 -1.99
N GLU A 139 11.10 -16.31 -1.57
CA GLU A 139 10.08 -17.30 -1.19
C GLU A 139 9.64 -17.18 0.29
N THR A 140 10.23 -16.24 1.05
CA THR A 140 9.90 -16.05 2.46
C THR A 140 8.50 -15.47 2.60
N ARG A 141 7.57 -16.26 3.16
CA ARG A 141 6.16 -15.90 3.39
C ARG A 141 5.93 -15.50 4.84
N VAL A 142 6.15 -14.22 5.14
CA VAL A 142 6.11 -13.68 6.52
C VAL A 142 5.26 -12.43 6.66
N PHE A 143 4.76 -11.86 5.56
CA PHE A 143 3.97 -10.64 5.57
C PHE A 143 2.46 -10.93 5.64
N GLU A 144 1.66 -9.90 5.94
CA GLU A 144 0.22 -10.08 6.08
C GLU A 144 -0.43 -10.69 4.83
N ASN A 145 -1.44 -11.52 5.07
CA ASN A 145 -2.13 -12.20 3.99
C ASN A 145 -3.06 -11.26 3.19
N ARG A 146 -3.44 -11.72 1.99
CA ARG A 146 -4.25 -10.93 1.06
C ARG A 146 -5.63 -10.58 1.64
N ASN A 147 -6.25 -11.51 2.36
CA ASN A 147 -7.56 -11.28 2.99
C ASN A 147 -7.52 -10.14 4.02
N PHE A 148 -6.44 -10.05 4.81
CA PHE A 148 -6.24 -8.96 5.75
C PHE A 148 -6.10 -7.61 5.02
N LEU A 149 -5.28 -7.55 3.96
CA LEU A 149 -5.07 -6.33 3.19
C LEU A 149 -6.33 -5.89 2.43
N GLU A 150 -7.14 -6.82 1.94
CA GLU A 150 -8.47 -6.53 1.37
C GLU A 150 -9.40 -5.91 2.43
N GLY A 151 -9.49 -6.52 3.61
CA GLY A 151 -10.28 -5.97 4.72
C GLY A 151 -9.77 -4.60 5.20
N LEU A 152 -8.46 -4.39 5.20
CA LEU A 152 -7.83 -3.10 5.50
C LEU A 152 -8.23 -2.03 4.46
N GLY A 153 -8.17 -2.39 3.18
CA GLY A 153 -8.62 -1.56 2.07
C GLY A 153 -10.08 -1.14 2.19
N GLU A 154 -10.97 -2.08 2.52
CA GLU A 154 -12.39 -1.78 2.77
C GLU A 154 -12.61 -0.86 3.97
N ARG A 155 -11.76 -0.96 5.01
CA ARG A 155 -11.83 -0.07 6.18
C ARG A 155 -11.39 1.34 5.80
N ILE A 156 -10.32 1.47 5.04
CA ILE A 156 -9.77 2.75 4.56
C ILE A 156 -10.75 3.44 3.60
N SER A 157 -11.37 2.68 2.69
CA SER A 157 -12.29 3.24 1.68
C SER A 157 -13.53 3.93 2.27
N ARG A 158 -13.83 3.70 3.56
CA ARG A 158 -14.95 4.34 4.27
C ARG A 158 -14.67 5.81 4.64
N ARG A 159 -13.42 6.27 4.54
CA ARG A 159 -13.00 7.62 4.93
C ARG A 159 -12.31 8.29 3.75
N LYS A 160 -12.97 9.29 3.17
CA LYS A 160 -12.32 10.17 2.20
C LYS A 160 -11.35 11.11 2.92
N ILE A 161 -10.24 11.43 2.27
CA ILE A 161 -9.26 12.38 2.78
C ILE A 161 -9.84 13.79 2.69
N ALA A 162 -10.19 14.36 3.83
CA ALA A 162 -10.84 15.66 3.92
C ALA A 162 -10.00 16.67 4.74
N ASP A 163 -9.03 16.18 5.51
CA ASP A 163 -8.19 16.95 6.41
C ASP A 163 -6.87 16.23 6.69
N GLU A 164 -6.02 16.87 7.47
CA GLU A 164 -4.71 16.39 7.88
C GLU A 164 -4.81 15.06 8.67
N LYS A 165 -5.82 14.93 9.54
CA LYS A 165 -6.00 13.75 10.40
C LYS A 165 -6.44 12.51 9.61
N THR A 166 -7.31 12.70 8.62
CA THR A 166 -7.72 11.62 7.71
C THR A 166 -6.58 11.20 6.78
N LEU A 167 -5.74 12.13 6.35
CA LEU A 167 -4.49 11.82 5.63
C LEU A 167 -3.51 11.03 6.49
N GLU A 168 -3.25 11.49 7.71
CA GLU A 168 -2.40 10.79 8.69
C GLU A 168 -2.91 9.37 8.95
N TYR A 169 -4.23 9.19 9.14
CA TYR A 169 -4.81 7.85 9.30
C TYR A 169 -4.57 6.95 8.08
N PHE A 170 -4.71 7.49 6.87
CA PHE A 170 -4.44 6.75 5.64
C PHE A 170 -2.98 6.32 5.59
N LEU A 171 -2.04 7.28 5.71
CA LEU A 171 -0.60 7.03 5.57
C LEU A 171 -0.08 6.06 6.62
N HIS A 172 -0.53 6.16 7.88
CA HIS A 172 -0.17 5.18 8.90
C HIS A 172 -0.53 3.75 8.47
N ASN A 173 -1.75 3.54 7.95
CA ASN A 173 -2.24 2.20 7.64
C ASN A 173 -1.75 1.69 6.26
N SER A 174 -1.50 2.57 5.30
CA SER A 174 -1.18 2.19 3.92
C SER A 174 0.30 2.27 3.57
N VAL A 175 1.09 3.00 4.35
CA VAL A 175 2.53 3.21 4.09
C VAL A 175 3.36 2.91 5.33
N GLU A 176 3.14 3.60 6.45
CA GLU A 176 4.05 3.52 7.60
C GLU A 176 4.07 2.14 8.27
N ASP A 177 2.90 1.56 8.56
CA ASP A 177 2.80 0.22 9.14
C ASP A 177 3.34 -0.86 8.18
N PRO A 178 2.97 -0.88 6.88
CA PRO A 178 3.60 -1.78 5.91
C PRO A 178 5.12 -1.65 5.84
N VAL A 179 5.66 -0.44 5.79
CA VAL A 179 7.11 -0.21 5.78
C VAL A 179 7.75 -0.70 7.08
N ARG A 180 7.12 -0.43 8.23
CA ARG A 180 7.58 -0.95 9.53
C ARG A 180 7.64 -2.47 9.53
N ASN A 181 6.60 -3.15 9.04
CA ASN A 181 6.56 -4.60 8.92
C ASN A 181 7.68 -5.12 8.02
N ILE A 182 7.92 -4.48 6.87
CA ILE A 182 9.05 -4.82 5.98
C ILE A 182 10.38 -4.71 6.72
N ILE A 183 10.64 -3.58 7.38
CA ILE A 183 11.88 -3.36 8.12
C ILE A 183 12.06 -4.37 9.27
N GLU A 184 11.01 -4.71 10.02
CA GLU A 184 11.07 -5.73 11.07
C GLU A 184 11.45 -7.12 10.53
N GLN A 185 10.98 -7.48 9.34
CA GLN A 185 11.39 -8.75 8.71
C GLN A 185 12.82 -8.68 8.18
N LEU A 186 13.23 -7.55 7.57
CA LEU A 186 14.59 -7.36 7.09
C LEU A 186 15.63 -7.36 8.21
N LYS A 187 15.27 -6.81 9.38
CA LYS A 187 16.10 -6.82 10.59
C LYS A 187 16.51 -8.23 10.99
N ASN A 188 15.66 -9.23 10.78
CA ASN A 188 15.91 -10.62 11.14
C ASN A 188 16.79 -11.38 10.13
N VAL A 189 17.15 -10.76 9.00
CA VAL A 189 18.01 -11.35 7.97
C VAL A 189 19.39 -10.67 8.03
N PRO A 190 20.45 -11.36 8.52
CA PRO A 190 21.75 -10.74 8.76
C PRO A 190 22.35 -10.01 7.55
N GLU A 191 22.23 -10.59 6.35
CA GLU A 191 22.73 -10.02 5.11
C GLU A 191 22.00 -8.72 4.75
N ALA A 192 20.67 -8.68 4.91
CA ALA A 192 19.87 -7.49 4.63
C ALA A 192 20.07 -6.41 5.70
N SER A 193 20.07 -6.81 6.97
CA SER A 193 20.29 -5.93 8.12
C SER A 193 21.64 -5.22 8.03
N SER A 194 22.71 -5.94 7.66
CA SER A 194 24.03 -5.35 7.45
C SER A 194 24.12 -4.50 6.18
N ALA A 195 23.41 -4.85 5.10
CA ALA A 195 23.46 -4.11 3.84
C ALA A 195 22.79 -2.73 3.93
N PHE A 196 21.75 -2.60 4.74
CA PHE A 196 20.96 -1.37 4.88
C PHE A 196 21.17 -0.63 6.22
N ASP A 197 22.06 -1.13 7.08
CA ASP A 197 22.30 -0.56 8.43
C ASP A 197 20.99 -0.35 9.21
N ILE A 198 20.16 -1.40 9.26
CA ILE A 198 18.80 -1.37 9.81
C ILE A 198 18.80 -1.13 11.32
N GLY A 199 19.85 -1.57 12.01
CA GLY A 199 19.95 -1.50 13.46
C GLY A 199 18.78 -2.24 14.13
N ASN A 200 18.15 -1.58 15.10
CA ASN A 200 16.98 -2.12 15.79
C ASN A 200 15.63 -1.83 15.11
N GLY A 201 15.65 -1.32 13.88
CA GLY A 201 14.46 -0.98 13.09
C GLY A 201 14.17 0.52 13.08
N ILE A 202 13.00 0.88 12.56
CA ILE A 202 12.58 2.27 12.39
C ILE A 202 11.36 2.64 13.24
N ILE A 203 11.29 3.92 13.61
CA ILE A 203 10.21 4.48 14.41
C ILE A 203 9.68 5.73 13.69
N PHE A 204 8.40 5.71 13.35
CA PHE A 204 7.63 6.89 12.96
C PHE A 204 7.10 7.58 14.22
N GLU A 205 7.39 8.87 14.39
CA GLU A 205 7.03 9.64 15.58
C GLU A 205 6.50 11.03 15.23
N ASN A 206 5.32 11.37 15.77
CA ASN A 206 4.59 12.63 15.55
C ASN A 206 4.70 13.61 16.75
N HIS A 207 5.86 13.70 17.42
CA HIS A 207 5.99 14.53 18.62
C HIS A 207 6.64 15.91 18.37
N PRO A 208 6.07 17.00 18.92
CA PRO A 208 6.60 18.37 18.80
C PRO A 208 8.03 18.62 19.32
N HIS A 209 8.61 17.70 20.09
CA HIS A 209 9.92 17.87 20.76
C HIS A 209 11.07 17.10 20.09
N ALA A 210 10.80 16.40 18.99
CA ALA A 210 11.67 15.35 18.47
C ALA A 210 13.00 15.87 17.86
N ILE A 211 13.10 17.17 17.53
CA ILE A 211 14.36 17.81 17.06
C ILE A 211 15.22 18.31 18.24
N SER A 212 14.65 18.58 19.41
CA SER A 212 15.40 19.08 20.56
C SER A 212 16.35 18.03 21.15
N ASP A 213 16.05 16.73 20.99
CA ASP A 213 16.88 15.64 21.52
C ASP A 213 18.15 15.38 20.69
N VAL A 214 18.24 15.96 19.48
CA VAL A 214 19.41 15.82 18.58
C VAL A 214 20.43 16.94 18.79
N ALA A 215 20.00 18.05 19.42
CA ALA A 215 20.88 19.15 19.80
C ALA A 215 21.56 18.83 21.14
N GLU A 216 22.72 18.16 21.11
CA GLU A 216 23.65 18.17 22.25
C GLU A 216 24.24 19.58 22.44
N GLU A 217 23.48 20.50 23.04
CA GLU A 217 24.03 21.73 23.64
C GLU A 217 23.40 22.00 25.02
N VAL A 218 24.16 21.62 26.06
CA VAL A 218 24.25 22.19 27.41
C VAL A 218 22.96 22.81 27.98
N VAL A 219 22.00 21.98 28.41
CA VAL A 219 20.96 22.44 29.35
C VAL A 219 21.55 22.40 30.76
N ASP A 220 22.14 23.52 31.18
CA ASP A 220 22.39 23.77 32.58
C ASP A 220 21.02 23.79 33.30
N ARG A 221 20.85 22.90 34.28
CA ARG A 221 19.60 22.72 35.02
C ARG A 221 19.41 23.91 35.96
N GLU A 222 18.76 24.97 35.51
CA GLU A 222 18.20 25.96 36.43
C GLU A 222 16.71 25.70 36.72
N LYS A 223 16.42 25.55 38.02
CA LYS A 223 15.10 25.26 38.60
C LYS A 223 14.11 26.41 38.37
N PRO A 224 12.80 26.14 38.33
CA PRO A 224 11.79 27.14 38.04
C PRO A 224 11.62 28.11 39.22
N SER A 225 11.75 29.40 38.95
CA SER A 225 11.24 30.49 39.79
C SER A 225 10.68 31.58 38.89
N THR A 226 9.34 31.69 38.82
CA THR A 226 8.60 32.89 38.38
C THR A 226 8.89 34.07 39.32
N PRO A 227 8.80 35.40 38.96
CA PRO A 227 8.02 36.09 37.89
C PRO A 227 8.79 37.32 37.24
N PRO A 228 8.17 38.35 36.59
CA PRO A 228 6.95 38.46 35.78
C PRO A 228 7.23 38.68 34.28
N GLN A 229 6.18 38.51 33.46
CA GLN A 229 6.21 38.54 32.00
C GLN A 229 6.59 39.90 31.39
N THR A 230 7.50 39.84 30.41
CA THR A 230 7.66 40.83 29.32
C THR A 230 7.02 40.31 28.03
N PRO A 231 6.37 41.16 27.20
CA PRO A 231 5.74 40.76 25.95
C PRO A 231 6.80 40.59 24.84
N ASN A 232 7.60 39.54 24.95
CA ASN A 232 8.37 39.01 23.84
C ASN A 232 8.12 37.51 23.84
N GLN A 233 7.05 37.09 23.17
CA GLN A 233 6.88 35.70 22.76
C GLN A 233 8.02 35.39 21.78
N ARG A 234 9.17 34.99 22.31
CA ARG A 234 10.08 34.10 21.59
C ARG A 234 9.29 32.82 21.41
N HIS A 235 8.67 32.65 20.25
CA HIS A 235 8.21 31.35 19.82
C HIS A 235 9.40 30.41 19.92
N ASP A 236 9.25 29.33 20.68
CA ASP A 236 10.24 28.27 20.76
C ASP A 236 10.47 27.75 19.32
N PRO A 237 11.65 27.97 18.72
CA PRO A 237 11.88 27.65 17.31
C PRO A 237 11.84 26.15 17.04
N HIS A 238 11.94 25.31 18.09
CA HIS A 238 12.08 23.86 17.98
C HIS A 238 10.76 23.07 18.03
N GLN A 239 9.60 23.74 17.98
CA GLN A 239 8.32 23.05 18.08
C GLN A 239 7.84 22.56 16.70
N LEU A 240 8.08 21.27 16.41
CA LEU A 240 7.48 20.58 15.27
C LEU A 240 5.95 20.59 15.39
N ARG A 241 5.27 20.68 14.26
CA ARG A 241 3.80 20.72 14.20
C ARG A 241 3.24 19.30 14.10
N ALA A 242 1.97 19.15 14.48
CA ALA A 242 1.27 17.86 14.47
C ALA A 242 1.07 17.23 13.07
N ASP A 243 1.49 17.89 11.99
CA ASP A 243 1.45 17.40 10.60
C ASP A 243 2.81 16.85 10.11
N GLN A 244 3.75 16.57 11.02
CA GLN A 244 5.10 16.10 10.74
C GLN A 244 5.38 14.76 11.40
N ILE A 245 5.86 13.81 10.60
CA ILE A 245 6.35 12.52 11.10
C ILE A 245 7.87 12.51 10.98
N CYS A 246 8.55 12.37 12.12
CA CYS A 246 9.99 12.12 12.16
C CYS A 246 10.24 10.61 12.07
N ILE A 247 11.17 10.21 11.21
CA ILE A 247 11.56 8.81 11.08
C ILE A 247 12.93 8.65 11.74
N TYR A 248 12.98 7.79 12.75
CA TYR A 248 14.20 7.46 13.47
C TYR A 248 14.64 6.04 13.20
N ARG A 249 15.95 5.83 13.18
CA ARG A 249 16.53 4.51 13.43
C ARG A 249 16.76 4.33 14.92
N SER A 250 16.37 3.17 15.43
CA SER A 250 16.76 2.75 16.78
C SER A 250 18.14 2.09 16.71
N ASP A 251 19.11 2.62 17.46
CA ASP A 251 20.46 2.04 17.50
C ASP A 251 20.55 0.91 18.56
N ASP A 252 21.60 0.07 18.48
CA ASP A 252 21.78 -1.15 19.30
C ASP A 252 22.46 -0.91 20.66
N THR A 253 22.74 0.34 21.01
CA THR A 253 23.53 0.64 22.22
C THR A 253 22.65 0.73 23.48
N GLN A 254 23.24 0.47 24.66
CA GLN A 254 22.59 0.62 25.98
C GLN A 254 22.07 2.04 26.27
N SER A 255 22.44 3.04 25.46
CA SER A 255 21.83 4.36 25.47
C SER A 255 20.63 4.35 24.53
N SER A 256 19.50 4.92 24.96
CA SER A 256 18.30 5.15 24.14
C SER A 256 18.51 6.19 23.03
N ARG A 257 19.70 6.19 22.39
CA ARG A 257 20.07 7.09 21.32
C ARG A 257 19.35 6.63 20.05
N ARG A 258 18.67 7.57 19.42
CA ARG A 258 17.99 7.40 18.15
C ARG A 258 18.63 8.34 17.15
N THR A 259 18.80 7.86 15.93
CA THR A 259 19.31 8.69 14.83
C THR A 259 18.13 9.10 13.96
N MET A 260 17.89 10.41 13.80
CA MET A 260 16.86 10.91 12.88
C MET A 260 17.34 10.67 11.45
N LEU A 261 16.57 9.93 10.67
CA LEU A 261 16.90 9.60 9.28
C LEU A 261 16.37 10.68 8.33
N TYR A 262 15.09 10.99 8.44
CA TYR A 262 14.41 11.99 7.63
C TYR A 262 13.10 12.44 8.27
N ILE A 263 12.56 13.54 7.76
CA ILE A 263 11.24 14.05 8.13
C ILE A 263 10.28 13.84 6.97
N SER A 264 9.03 13.51 7.29
CA SER A 264 7.92 13.38 6.36
C SER A 264 6.88 14.45 6.67
N GLU A 265 6.66 15.37 5.72
CA GLU A 265 5.68 16.45 5.83
C GLU A 265 4.40 16.07 5.10
N TYR A 266 3.26 16.14 5.79
CA TYR A 266 1.95 15.78 5.23
C TYR A 266 1.16 17.01 4.80
N LYS A 267 0.67 17.01 3.56
CA LYS A 267 -0.22 18.07 3.05
C LYS A 267 -1.50 17.49 2.47
N PRO A 268 -2.68 17.89 2.95
CA PRO A 268 -3.92 17.35 2.42
C PRO A 268 -4.03 17.56 0.90
N PRO A 269 -4.48 16.54 0.14
CA PRO A 269 -4.49 16.56 -1.31
C PRO A 269 -5.45 17.61 -1.90
N HIS A 270 -6.50 18.01 -1.16
CA HIS A 270 -7.38 19.13 -1.57
C HIS A 270 -6.73 20.51 -1.41
N LYS A 271 -5.67 20.62 -0.61
CA LYS A 271 -4.88 21.83 -0.41
C LYS A 271 -3.73 21.89 -1.41
N LEU A 272 -2.96 20.81 -1.53
CA LEU A 272 -1.86 20.65 -2.48
C LEU A 272 -2.15 19.44 -3.38
N THR A 273 -2.63 19.69 -4.60
CA THR A 273 -3.03 18.63 -5.54
C THR A 273 -1.85 18.12 -6.35
N ALA A 274 -1.97 16.91 -6.92
CA ALA A 274 -1.01 16.41 -7.91
C ALA A 274 -0.74 17.42 -9.04
N SER A 275 -1.78 18.09 -9.55
CA SER A 275 -1.64 19.12 -10.59
C SER A 275 -0.83 20.35 -10.15
N HIS A 276 -0.94 20.76 -8.88
CA HIS A 276 -0.08 21.83 -8.36
C HIS A 276 1.37 21.39 -8.33
N LEU A 277 1.65 20.16 -7.88
CA LEU A 277 3.01 19.62 -7.80
C LEU A 277 3.63 19.42 -9.19
N ARG A 278 2.92 18.81 -10.15
CA ARG A 278 3.41 18.63 -11.52
C ARG A 278 3.85 19.93 -12.20
N LEU A 279 3.11 21.03 -11.98
CA LEU A 279 3.45 22.32 -12.56
C LEU A 279 4.45 23.13 -11.72
N GLY A 280 4.38 23.02 -10.39
CA GLY A 280 5.22 23.77 -9.47
C GLY A 280 6.63 23.20 -9.30
N LEU A 281 6.79 21.89 -9.46
CA LEU A 281 8.08 21.20 -9.42
C LEU A 281 8.76 21.27 -10.79
N ARG A 282 9.55 22.34 -10.97
CA ARG A 282 10.44 22.51 -12.12
C ARG A 282 11.77 23.09 -11.66
N PRO A 283 12.87 22.93 -12.43
CA PRO A 283 14.08 23.70 -12.20
C PRO A 283 13.75 25.19 -12.12
N MET A 284 14.06 25.83 -10.98
CA MET A 284 13.84 27.27 -10.80
C MET A 284 14.68 27.86 -9.66
N ASP A 285 14.91 29.17 -9.73
CA ASP A 285 15.36 29.99 -8.61
C ASP A 285 14.14 30.52 -7.85
N ILE A 286 13.93 30.04 -6.62
CA ILE A 286 12.72 30.36 -5.84
C ILE A 286 12.66 31.86 -5.52
N TYR A 287 13.79 32.47 -5.16
CA TYR A 287 13.80 33.89 -4.82
C TYR A 287 13.46 34.75 -6.02
N LYS A 288 14.06 34.48 -7.17
CA LYS A 288 13.85 35.25 -8.40
C LYS A 288 12.46 35.03 -8.98
N GLU A 289 12.01 33.79 -9.06
CA GLU A 289 10.84 33.40 -9.84
C GLU A 289 9.54 33.35 -9.02
N VAL A 290 9.63 33.14 -7.71
CA VAL A 290 8.46 33.02 -6.82
C VAL A 290 8.39 34.18 -5.83
N VAL A 291 9.44 34.40 -5.02
CA VAL A 291 9.42 35.40 -3.93
C VAL A 291 9.42 36.83 -4.47
N ASN A 292 10.30 37.14 -5.41
CA ASN A 292 10.48 38.47 -5.98
C ASN A 292 9.68 38.71 -7.27
N ARG A 293 8.71 37.83 -7.57
CA ARG A 293 7.87 37.97 -8.77
C ARG A 293 6.98 39.21 -8.63
N LYS A 294 7.16 40.17 -9.55
CA LYS A 294 6.48 41.48 -9.48
C LYS A 294 5.02 41.44 -9.90
N THR A 295 4.65 40.51 -10.77
CA THR A 295 3.35 40.48 -11.43
C THR A 295 2.60 39.19 -11.14
N ILE A 296 1.28 39.32 -11.00
CA ILE A 296 0.35 38.20 -10.87
C ILE A 296 -0.42 38.10 -12.18
N PRO A 297 -0.39 36.96 -12.89
CA PRO A 297 -1.20 36.78 -14.08
C PRO A 297 -2.69 37.04 -13.79
N THR A 298 -3.33 37.79 -14.68
CA THR A 298 -4.74 38.16 -14.57
C THR A 298 -5.63 36.97 -14.93
N SER A 299 -6.94 37.09 -14.67
CA SER A 299 -7.92 36.07 -15.07
C SER A 299 -8.10 35.91 -16.59
N VAL A 300 -7.45 36.76 -17.39
CA VAL A 300 -7.47 36.68 -18.86
C VAL A 300 -6.65 35.48 -19.37
N ASP A 301 -5.65 35.05 -18.60
CA ASP A 301 -4.88 33.83 -18.87
C ASP A 301 -5.00 32.86 -17.67
N PRO A 302 -6.06 32.01 -17.66
CA PRO A 302 -6.28 31.06 -16.58
C PRO A 302 -5.13 30.06 -16.40
N ALA A 303 -4.45 29.68 -17.48
CA ALA A 303 -3.34 28.72 -17.44
C ALA A 303 -2.12 29.33 -16.75
N ALA A 304 -1.69 30.53 -17.17
CA ALA A 304 -0.60 31.24 -16.52
C ALA A 304 -0.92 31.58 -15.06
N ARG A 305 -2.19 31.90 -14.77
CA ARG A 305 -2.66 32.15 -13.40
C ARG A 305 -2.59 30.88 -12.54
N PHE A 306 -3.02 29.74 -13.06
CA PHE A 306 -2.92 28.47 -12.35
C PHE A 306 -1.46 28.09 -12.10
N GLN A 307 -0.58 28.21 -13.11
CA GLN A 307 0.86 27.97 -12.95
C GLN A 307 1.47 28.88 -11.86
N TYR A 308 1.15 30.17 -11.85
CA TYR A 308 1.60 31.10 -10.82
C TYR A 308 1.22 30.64 -9.40
N PHE A 309 0.00 30.15 -9.20
CA PHE A 309 -0.42 29.63 -7.90
C PHE A 309 0.19 28.27 -7.59
N ALA A 310 0.34 27.38 -8.57
CA ALA A 310 1.00 26.09 -8.42
C ALA A 310 2.46 26.24 -7.97
N GLU A 311 3.23 27.13 -8.61
CA GLU A 311 4.61 27.47 -8.25
C GLU A 311 4.69 28.02 -6.82
N ARG A 312 3.77 28.94 -6.46
CA ARG A 312 3.73 29.53 -5.11
C ARG A 312 3.37 28.52 -4.02
N LEU A 313 2.38 27.67 -4.26
CA LEU A 313 1.95 26.66 -3.29
C LEU A 313 3.04 25.59 -3.10
N THR A 314 3.62 25.12 -4.20
CA THR A 314 4.71 24.13 -4.19
C THR A 314 5.94 24.68 -3.48
N ALA A 315 6.41 25.88 -3.86
CA ALA A 315 7.56 26.51 -3.20
C ALA A 315 7.31 26.75 -1.70
N SER A 316 6.09 27.12 -1.32
CA SER A 316 5.73 27.29 0.09
C SER A 316 5.78 25.97 0.88
N ALA A 317 5.30 24.86 0.30
CA ALA A 317 5.34 23.54 0.92
C ALA A 317 6.79 23.03 1.04
N ILE A 318 7.56 23.12 -0.05
CA ILE A 318 8.98 22.74 -0.08
C ILE A 318 9.81 23.56 0.91
N THR A 319 9.60 24.87 0.99
CA THR A 319 10.29 25.74 1.96
C THR A 319 10.05 25.29 3.40
N GLN A 320 8.84 24.81 3.70
CA GLN A 320 8.58 24.26 5.03
C GLN A 320 9.39 22.99 5.29
N THR A 321 9.38 22.02 4.37
CA THR A 321 10.12 20.78 4.54
C THR A 321 11.64 21.02 4.59
N TYR A 322 12.17 21.83 3.67
CA TYR A 322 13.58 22.23 3.62
C TYR A 322 14.05 22.88 4.91
N HIS A 323 13.23 23.75 5.52
CA HIS A 323 13.59 24.39 6.78
C HIS A 323 13.88 23.36 7.88
N TYR A 324 13.09 22.30 7.98
CA TYR A 324 13.36 21.24 8.96
C TYR A 324 14.54 20.35 8.57
N MET A 325 14.79 20.15 7.28
CA MET A 325 16.01 19.47 6.84
C MET A 325 17.26 20.24 7.31
N ILE A 326 17.25 21.57 7.18
CA ILE A 326 18.35 22.42 7.63
C ILE A 326 18.47 22.42 9.16
N GLU A 327 17.36 22.57 9.89
CA GLU A 327 17.41 22.57 11.36
C GLU A 327 17.81 21.21 11.95
N GLY A 328 17.42 20.12 11.30
CA GLY A 328 17.75 18.76 11.72
C GLY A 328 19.07 18.21 11.16
N GLY A 329 19.77 18.95 10.28
CA GLY A 329 20.96 18.45 9.61
C GLY A 329 20.71 17.22 8.74
N LEU A 330 19.54 17.14 8.10
CA LEU A 330 19.08 15.96 7.35
C LEU A 330 19.37 16.08 5.85
N GLU A 331 19.98 15.04 5.29
CA GLU A 331 20.22 14.92 3.85
C GLU A 331 18.94 14.58 3.08
N TYR A 332 18.03 13.80 3.66
CA TYR A 332 16.82 13.30 3.00
C TYR A 332 15.54 13.77 3.70
N SER A 333 14.46 13.93 2.92
CA SER A 333 13.11 14.21 3.44
C SER A 333 12.04 13.84 2.42
N LEU A 334 10.78 13.86 2.87
CA LEU A 334 9.62 13.52 2.07
C LEU A 334 8.52 14.57 2.30
N LEU A 335 7.85 14.96 1.22
CA LEU A 335 6.60 15.70 1.26
C LEU A 335 5.54 14.85 0.56
N THR A 336 4.45 14.51 1.23
CA THR A 336 3.39 13.68 0.63
C THR A 336 2.01 14.26 0.81
N THR A 337 1.17 13.99 -0.19
CA THR A 337 -0.27 14.31 -0.18
C THR A 337 -1.12 13.04 -0.06
N GLY A 338 -0.48 11.89 0.13
CA GLY A 338 -1.09 10.56 -0.04
C GLY A 338 -1.26 10.17 -1.50
N GLU A 339 -1.68 11.10 -2.36
CA GLU A 339 -1.79 10.89 -3.81
C GLU A 339 -0.42 10.88 -4.50
N THR A 340 0.47 11.76 -4.05
CA THR A 340 1.80 11.98 -4.64
C THR A 340 2.84 12.08 -3.53
N ILE A 341 4.05 11.63 -3.84
CA ILE A 341 5.21 11.69 -2.96
C ILE A 341 6.29 12.54 -3.64
N VAL A 342 6.85 13.49 -2.91
CA VAL A 342 8.01 14.26 -3.34
C VAL A 342 9.19 13.87 -2.45
N PHE A 343 10.11 13.08 -3.02
CA PHE A 343 11.37 12.75 -2.37
C PHE A 343 12.32 13.94 -2.51
N LEU A 344 12.98 14.32 -1.43
CA LEU A 344 13.84 15.50 -1.35
C LEU A 344 15.23 15.10 -0.86
N THR A 345 16.26 15.70 -1.44
CA THR A 345 17.64 15.57 -0.94
C THR A 345 18.44 16.87 -1.03
N ILE A 346 19.32 17.09 -0.07
CA ILE A 346 20.25 18.22 0.01
C ILE A 346 21.67 17.69 -0.16
N ASP A 347 22.41 18.27 -1.11
CA ASP A 347 23.87 18.16 -1.12
C ASP A 347 24.45 19.19 -0.15
N TRP A 348 25.16 18.73 0.89
CA TRP A 348 25.73 19.62 1.90
C TRP A 348 26.91 20.46 1.39
N ASP A 349 27.46 20.15 0.21
CA ASP A 349 28.43 21.01 -0.47
C ASP A 349 27.75 22.21 -1.19
N ASP A 350 26.47 22.11 -1.54
CA ASP A 350 25.62 23.20 -2.03
C ASP A 350 24.21 23.17 -1.40
N PRO A 351 24.08 23.50 -0.10
CA PRO A 351 22.81 23.39 0.60
C PRO A 351 21.75 24.36 0.06
N GLY A 352 22.15 25.37 -0.72
CA GLY A 352 21.25 26.29 -1.38
C GLY A 352 20.42 25.66 -2.51
N THR A 353 20.77 24.46 -2.97
CA THR A 353 20.05 23.70 -3.99
C THR A 353 19.36 22.50 -3.36
N LEU A 354 18.04 22.42 -3.50
CA LEU A 354 17.25 21.27 -3.07
C LEU A 354 16.87 20.40 -4.28
N TYR A 355 17.21 19.12 -4.23
CA TYR A 355 16.86 18.18 -5.29
C TYR A 355 15.53 17.50 -4.98
N TYR A 356 14.73 17.21 -6.02
CA TYR A 356 13.42 16.59 -5.88
C TYR A 356 13.17 15.47 -6.90
N HIS A 357 12.44 14.45 -6.48
CA HIS A 357 11.80 13.47 -7.37
C HIS A 357 10.30 13.40 -7.05
N LEU A 358 9.45 13.57 -8.06
CA LEU A 358 8.00 13.45 -7.93
C LEU A 358 7.58 12.03 -8.33
N ALA A 359 6.98 11.34 -7.38
CA ALA A 359 6.40 10.01 -7.49
C ALA A 359 4.87 10.09 -7.42
N GLU A 360 4.21 9.33 -8.30
CA GLU A 360 2.76 9.26 -8.40
C GLU A 360 2.29 7.80 -8.36
N PRO A 361 2.20 7.21 -7.16
CA PRO A 361 1.90 5.79 -6.94
C PRO A 361 0.75 5.22 -7.76
N GLY A 362 -0.38 5.92 -7.81
CA GLY A 362 -1.57 5.47 -8.53
C GLY A 362 -1.34 5.41 -10.05
N PRO A 363 -0.99 6.53 -10.71
CA PRO A 363 -0.63 6.55 -12.12
C PRO A 363 0.50 5.58 -12.49
N GLU A 364 1.54 5.47 -11.68
CA GLU A 364 2.67 4.56 -11.92
C GLU A 364 2.25 3.09 -11.87
N ALA A 365 1.45 2.71 -10.87
CA ALA A 365 0.92 1.35 -10.76
C ALA A 365 0.07 0.94 -11.97
N VAL A 366 -0.71 1.88 -12.52
CA VAL A 366 -1.48 1.63 -13.75
C VAL A 366 -0.58 1.53 -14.99
N ALA A 367 0.47 2.35 -15.06
CA ALA A 367 1.42 2.33 -16.19
C ALA A 367 2.34 1.09 -16.17
N HIS A 368 2.59 0.52 -14.99
CA HIS A 368 3.53 -0.57 -14.77
C HIS A 368 2.88 -1.76 -14.04
N SER A 369 1.71 -2.22 -14.51
CA SER A 369 0.92 -3.29 -13.89
C SER A 369 1.68 -4.61 -13.68
N ASP A 370 2.69 -4.88 -14.53
CA ASP A 370 3.49 -6.11 -14.46
C ASP A 370 4.67 -5.99 -13.48
N GLN A 371 4.94 -4.79 -12.96
CA GLN A 371 6.08 -4.46 -12.09
C GLN A 371 5.65 -3.60 -10.89
N LEU A 372 4.48 -3.88 -10.32
CA LEU A 372 3.93 -3.15 -9.18
C LEU A 372 4.90 -3.07 -7.99
N HIS A 373 5.66 -4.15 -7.75
CA HIS A 373 6.66 -4.20 -6.68
C HIS A 373 7.88 -3.27 -6.89
N LEU A 374 8.00 -2.63 -8.05
CA LEU A 374 9.07 -1.66 -8.39
C LEU A 374 8.55 -0.23 -8.56
N CYS A 375 7.24 0.00 -8.38
CA CYS A 375 6.68 1.36 -8.41
C CYS A 375 7.19 2.16 -7.21
N THR A 376 7.19 3.49 -7.30
CA THR A 376 7.80 4.37 -6.28
C THR A 376 7.02 4.48 -4.96
N ALA A 377 6.00 3.65 -4.72
CA ALA A 377 5.15 3.69 -3.53
C ALA A 377 5.30 2.46 -2.63
#